data_AF-A0AB39QZ04-F1
#
_entry.id   AF-A0AB39QZ04-F1
#
_cell.length_a   1.000
_cell.length_b   1.000
_cell.length_c   1.000
_cell.angle_alpha   90.00
_cell.angle_beta   90.00
_cell.angle_gamma   90.00
#
_symmetry.space_group_name_H-M   'P 1'
#
loop_
_entity.id
_entity.type
_entity.pdbx_description
1 polymer ?
#
loop_
_entity_poly.entity_id
_entity_poly.type
_entity_poly.pdbx_seq_one_letter_code
_entity_poly.pdbx_strand_id
1 'polypeptide(L)'
;MSTPDSVIGSAVDEPEPDPATDGQLTSLSTRAARQLATTTKSEPQMQAITSRWLLKTLPWVDVKGGAYRVNRRLQLRTGRGRVSFEQNGGDDIRVIPQTLTELPILRGYDDLDALTRLADRFQPREVRAGQVLFEAGQPVTETYLVVHGRFTRYAAGKYGEEEVVGVVTDGEQMGDEALGQTDPLWLTSVRAETAGVVLALPWAVAEEIMDRVPSLGAHLQAYVDRQRLPMNRKGEAEVPVQAGHTGEPTLKGGFVDYELAPREYELSLTQTVLRVHSRVADLYNHPMDQTQQQLRLTIEEIRERQEWEMVNNREFGLLHNVDYGQRISSFTGPPTPDDMDELISMRRKTKVILAHPKAIAAFFRQCNRRGLVPPSTQVDGHEIPAWRGVPIYPCSKIPISDDHTSSIIALRTGEADQGVIGLHQTGIPEEFQPGLNVRFMGVNEQAVISYLVTAYYSLAILVPDAAGILENVQLGRTAD
;
A
#
# COMPACT_ATOMS: atom_id res chain seq x y z
N MET A 1 72.84 -21.23 5.17
CA MET A 1 71.53 -20.97 5.80
C MET A 1 70.66 -20.24 4.79
N SER A 2 69.45 -20.77 4.57
CA SER A 2 68.20 -20.12 4.13
C SER A 2 68.08 -19.49 2.72
N THR A 3 67.34 -20.24 1.87
CA THR A 3 66.16 -19.88 1.02
C THR A 3 66.16 -18.65 0.09
N PRO A 4 65.76 -18.84 -1.19
CA PRO A 4 65.14 -17.80 -2.02
C PRO A 4 63.61 -18.01 -2.16
N ASP A 5 62.87 -16.89 -2.22
CA ASP A 5 61.43 -16.83 -2.50
C ASP A 5 61.13 -16.71 -4.01
N SER A 6 60.00 -17.28 -4.40
CA SER A 6 59.58 -17.58 -5.77
C SER A 6 58.18 -17.02 -6.10
N VAL A 7 58.05 -16.47 -7.33
CA VAL A 7 56.93 -16.63 -8.31
C VAL A 7 55.60 -15.88 -7.99
N ILE A 8 55.22 -14.81 -8.71
CA ILE A 8 54.61 -14.68 -10.06
C ILE A 8 53.24 -15.37 -10.20
N GLY A 9 52.20 -14.59 -10.55
CA GLY A 9 50.83 -15.04 -10.74
C GLY A 9 50.63 -15.93 -11.97
N SER A 10 49.59 -16.77 -11.91
CA SER A 10 49.13 -17.60 -13.02
C SER A 10 47.68 -17.31 -13.36
N ALA A 11 47.45 -17.13 -14.67
CA ALA A 11 46.15 -17.10 -15.31
C ALA A 11 45.41 -18.43 -15.10
N VAL A 12 44.08 -18.36 -15.10
CA VAL A 12 43.18 -19.51 -14.99
C VAL A 12 43.25 -20.31 -16.30
N ASP A 13 43.82 -21.50 -16.20
CA ASP A 13 43.92 -22.54 -17.23
C ASP A 13 42.53 -23.07 -17.62
N GLU A 14 42.28 -23.16 -18.93
CA GLU A 14 41.36 -24.14 -19.49
C GLU A 14 41.92 -25.55 -19.19
N PRO A 15 41.10 -26.55 -18.82
CA PRO A 15 41.65 -27.88 -18.57
C PRO A 15 42.04 -28.53 -19.91
N GLU A 16 43.35 -28.64 -20.14
CA GLU A 16 43.93 -29.57 -21.12
C GLU A 16 43.48 -31.03 -20.85
N PRO A 17 43.41 -31.88 -21.88
CA PRO A 17 43.02 -33.27 -21.72
C PRO A 17 44.18 -34.09 -21.12
N ASP A 18 43.92 -34.76 -19.99
CA ASP A 18 44.88 -35.69 -19.37
C ASP A 18 45.38 -36.76 -20.37
N PRO A 19 46.70 -37.06 -20.40
CA PRO A 19 47.22 -38.14 -21.21
C PRO A 19 46.89 -39.49 -20.58
N ALA A 20 46.56 -40.45 -21.44
CA ALA A 20 46.15 -41.81 -21.15
C ALA A 20 46.92 -42.48 -20.01
N THR A 21 46.21 -42.77 -18.91
CA THR A 21 46.58 -43.88 -18.02
C THR A 21 45.95 -45.15 -18.59
N ASP A 22 46.77 -45.99 -19.20
CA ASP A 22 46.42 -47.23 -19.87
C ASP A 22 46.10 -48.34 -18.85
N GLY A 23 45.05 -48.13 -18.07
CA GLY A 23 44.36 -49.19 -17.33
C GLY A 23 43.29 -49.77 -18.24
N GLN A 24 43.45 -51.02 -18.67
CA GLN A 24 42.53 -51.75 -19.54
C GLN A 24 41.07 -51.59 -19.07
N LEU A 25 40.33 -50.67 -19.70
CA LEU A 25 38.92 -50.43 -19.41
C LEU A 25 38.13 -51.67 -19.86
N THR A 26 37.55 -52.39 -18.89
CA THR A 26 36.76 -53.61 -19.13
C THR A 26 35.32 -53.33 -19.58
N SER A 27 34.92 -52.06 -19.73
CA SER A 27 33.60 -51.66 -20.23
C SER A 27 33.60 -50.25 -20.84
N LEU A 28 32.54 -49.94 -21.61
CA LEU A 28 32.31 -48.62 -22.23
C LEU A 28 32.20 -47.54 -21.13
N SER A 29 32.97 -46.45 -21.26
CA SER A 29 32.90 -45.35 -20.29
C SER A 29 31.52 -44.68 -20.29
N THR A 30 31.07 -44.20 -19.12
CA THR A 30 29.80 -43.47 -18.99
C THR A 30 29.72 -42.23 -19.90
N ARG A 31 30.87 -41.62 -20.21
CA ARG A 31 30.98 -40.49 -21.16
C ARG A 31 30.75 -40.93 -22.61
N ALA A 32 31.29 -42.09 -23.01
CA ALA A 32 31.04 -42.68 -24.33
C ALA A 32 29.61 -43.21 -24.46
N ALA A 33 29.07 -43.85 -23.41
CA ALA A 33 27.66 -44.27 -23.35
C ALA A 33 26.69 -43.07 -23.46
N ARG A 34 27.03 -41.92 -22.84
CA ARG A 34 26.25 -40.67 -22.95
C ARG A 34 26.20 -40.07 -24.36
N GLN A 35 27.18 -40.34 -25.24
CA GLN A 35 27.11 -39.87 -26.62
C GLN A 35 25.99 -40.54 -27.42
N LEU A 36 25.60 -41.76 -27.03
CA LEU A 36 24.54 -42.54 -27.67
C LEU A 36 23.25 -42.61 -26.83
N ALA A 37 23.29 -42.18 -25.56
CA ALA A 37 22.12 -42.17 -24.68
C ALA A 37 21.31 -40.87 -24.81
N THR A 38 20.01 -41.00 -25.11
CA THR A 38 19.08 -39.87 -25.08
C THR A 38 18.91 -39.35 -23.65
N THR A 39 19.28 -38.10 -23.41
CA THR A 39 19.05 -37.44 -22.12
C THR A 39 17.65 -36.84 -22.11
N THR A 40 16.78 -37.32 -21.21
CA THR A 40 15.48 -36.68 -20.93
C THR A 40 15.74 -35.34 -20.27
N LYS A 41 15.30 -34.25 -20.90
CA LYS A 41 15.45 -32.88 -20.38
C LYS A 41 14.14 -32.45 -19.72
N SER A 42 14.22 -31.79 -18.56
CA SER A 42 13.08 -31.06 -18.01
C SER A 42 12.87 -29.76 -18.80
N GLU A 43 11.68 -29.19 -18.70
CA GLU A 43 11.48 -27.81 -19.16
C GLU A 43 12.37 -26.85 -18.36
N PRO A 44 12.73 -25.68 -18.93
CA PRO A 44 13.41 -24.63 -18.19
C PRO A 44 12.68 -24.28 -16.88
N GLN A 45 13.41 -24.32 -15.76
CA GLN A 45 12.88 -23.98 -14.44
C GLN A 45 13.32 -22.56 -14.06
N MET A 46 12.47 -21.82 -13.35
CA MET A 46 12.72 -20.43 -12.96
C MET A 46 12.39 -20.23 -11.49
N GLN A 47 13.36 -19.75 -10.71
CA GLN A 47 13.23 -19.59 -9.26
C GLN A 47 12.29 -18.45 -8.85
N ALA A 48 12.06 -17.48 -9.74
CA ALA A 48 11.23 -16.32 -9.47
C ALA A 48 9.72 -16.64 -9.43
N ILE A 49 9.29 -17.80 -9.94
CA ILE A 49 7.88 -18.18 -10.00
C ILE A 49 7.34 -18.41 -8.59
N THR A 50 6.30 -17.68 -8.23
CA THR A 50 5.56 -17.82 -6.99
C THR A 50 4.18 -18.43 -7.23
N SER A 51 3.45 -18.76 -6.15
CA SER A 51 2.10 -19.32 -6.27
C SER A 51 1.07 -18.34 -6.86
N ARG A 52 1.38 -17.03 -6.90
CA ARG A 52 0.55 -15.94 -7.46
C ARG A 52 -0.90 -15.97 -6.97
N TRP A 53 -1.09 -16.12 -5.66
CA TRP A 53 -2.42 -16.30 -5.07
C TRP A 53 -3.31 -15.08 -5.26
N LEU A 54 -2.76 -13.87 -5.31
CA LEU A 54 -3.57 -12.66 -5.54
C LEU A 54 -4.23 -12.70 -6.93
N LEU A 55 -3.48 -13.06 -7.98
CA LEU A 55 -4.01 -13.13 -9.34
C LEU A 55 -5.07 -14.22 -9.52
N LYS A 56 -4.92 -15.33 -8.78
CA LYS A 56 -5.85 -16.47 -8.82
C LYS A 56 -7.14 -16.23 -8.03
N THR A 57 -7.07 -15.48 -6.92
CA THR A 57 -8.20 -15.29 -6.01
C THR A 57 -9.05 -14.06 -6.33
N LEU A 58 -8.51 -13.09 -7.07
CA LEU A 58 -9.26 -11.93 -7.50
C LEU A 58 -10.22 -12.28 -8.65
N PRO A 59 -11.50 -11.88 -8.56
CA PRO A 59 -12.39 -11.91 -9.70
C PRO A 59 -12.04 -10.78 -10.66
N TRP A 60 -12.00 -11.12 -11.94
CA TRP A 60 -11.58 -10.22 -13.01
C TRP A 60 -12.78 -9.69 -13.79
N VAL A 61 -12.77 -8.38 -14.09
CA VAL A 61 -13.78 -7.70 -14.90
C VAL A 61 -13.16 -7.22 -16.21
N ASP A 62 -13.83 -7.52 -17.32
CA ASP A 62 -13.41 -7.12 -18.67
C ASP A 62 -13.74 -5.64 -18.94
N VAL A 63 -12.71 -4.84 -19.24
CA VAL A 63 -12.80 -3.39 -19.45
C VAL A 63 -12.50 -3.06 -20.91
N LYS A 64 -13.52 -3.19 -21.77
CA LYS A 64 -13.37 -2.96 -23.23
C LYS A 64 -12.96 -1.54 -23.60
N GLY A 65 -13.30 -0.55 -22.77
CA GLY A 65 -13.00 0.86 -23.00
C GLY A 65 -11.65 1.33 -22.45
N GLY A 66 -10.84 0.45 -21.86
CA GLY A 66 -9.54 0.80 -21.27
C GLY A 66 -9.59 1.56 -19.93
N ALA A 67 -10.76 2.04 -19.51
CA ALA A 67 -10.98 2.69 -18.22
C ALA A 67 -12.23 2.14 -17.51
N TYR A 68 -12.16 2.00 -16.18
CA TYR A 68 -13.26 1.55 -15.32
C TYR A 68 -13.58 2.63 -14.28
N ARG A 69 -14.81 3.16 -14.31
CA ARG A 69 -15.27 4.21 -13.39
C ARG A 69 -16.04 3.62 -12.22
N VAL A 70 -15.64 3.94 -10.99
CA VAL A 70 -16.33 3.51 -9.78
C VAL A 70 -17.26 4.63 -9.30
N ASN A 71 -18.57 4.43 -9.45
CA ASN A 71 -19.56 5.37 -8.94
C ASN A 71 -19.94 5.00 -7.50
N ARG A 72 -19.62 5.89 -6.53
CA ARG A 72 -19.98 5.70 -5.13
C ARG A 72 -21.03 6.72 -4.69
N ARG A 73 -21.66 6.39 -3.57
CA ARG A 73 -22.49 7.33 -2.82
C ARG A 73 -21.58 8.23 -2.00
N LEU A 74 -21.85 9.53 -2.00
CA LEU A 74 -21.16 10.49 -1.13
C LEU A 74 -21.48 10.15 0.35
N GLN A 75 -20.44 9.79 1.13
CA GLN A 75 -20.55 9.58 2.57
C GLN A 75 -19.89 10.74 3.32
N LEU A 76 -20.69 11.76 3.67
CA LEU A 76 -20.24 12.81 4.59
C LEU A 76 -20.37 12.29 6.02
N ARG A 77 -19.25 11.97 6.67
CA ARG A 77 -19.20 11.59 8.09
C ARG A 77 -19.10 12.84 8.98
N THR A 78 -20.09 13.73 8.89
CA THR A 78 -20.17 14.93 9.77
C THR A 78 -20.68 14.56 11.17
N GLY A 79 -20.13 15.16 12.23
CA GLY A 79 -20.61 15.05 13.62
C GLY A 79 -19.70 14.30 14.60
N ARG A 80 -18.43 14.05 14.27
CA ARG A 80 -17.45 13.42 15.19
C ARG A 80 -16.30 14.36 15.63
N GLY A 81 -16.30 15.62 15.20
CA GLY A 81 -15.23 16.58 15.51
C GLY A 81 -13.92 16.28 14.80
N ARG A 82 -13.95 15.57 13.66
CA ARG A 82 -12.78 15.14 12.89
C ARG A 82 -12.97 15.43 11.40
N VAL A 83 -11.90 15.88 10.76
CA VAL A 83 -11.87 16.15 9.31
C VAL A 83 -11.84 14.84 8.52
N SER A 84 -12.53 14.80 7.37
CA SER A 84 -12.52 13.66 6.44
C SER A 84 -11.76 14.01 5.16
N PHE A 85 -11.25 12.97 4.50
CA PHE A 85 -10.39 13.11 3.33
C PHE A 85 -10.90 12.25 2.15
N GLU A 86 -10.82 12.78 0.94
CA GLU A 86 -10.99 12.05 -0.32
C GLU A 86 -9.64 11.48 -0.76
N GLN A 87 -9.62 10.21 -1.19
CA GLN A 87 -8.40 9.50 -1.58
C GLN A 87 -8.52 8.94 -3.01
N ASN A 88 -7.78 9.57 -3.93
CA ASN A 88 -7.71 9.21 -5.35
C ASN A 88 -6.35 8.60 -5.73
N GLY A 89 -5.77 7.80 -4.84
CA GLY A 89 -4.44 7.21 -5.03
C GLY A 89 -3.63 7.26 -3.73
N GLY A 90 -2.36 6.82 -3.79
CA GLY A 90 -1.42 7.02 -2.68
C GLY A 90 -1.01 8.49 -2.49
N ASP A 91 -1.06 9.30 -3.55
CA ASP A 91 -0.52 10.68 -3.59
C ASP A 91 -1.58 11.79 -3.77
N ASP A 92 -2.80 11.45 -4.19
CA ASP A 92 -3.91 12.41 -4.34
C ASP A 92 -4.88 12.27 -3.16
N ILE A 93 -4.53 12.97 -2.07
CA ILE A 93 -5.32 13.04 -0.84
C ILE A 93 -5.79 14.47 -0.68
N ARG A 94 -7.10 14.68 -0.61
CA ARG A 94 -7.70 16.01 -0.48
C ARG A 94 -8.63 16.08 0.71
N VAL A 95 -8.68 17.24 1.35
CA VAL A 95 -9.66 17.49 2.42
C VAL A 95 -11.05 17.61 1.79
N ILE A 96 -12.06 16.98 2.40
CA ILE A 96 -13.45 17.23 2.05
C ILE A 96 -13.86 18.59 2.64
N PRO A 97 -14.12 19.63 1.83
CA PRO A 97 -14.26 21.01 2.32
C PRO A 97 -15.32 21.17 3.42
N GLN A 98 -16.46 20.49 3.28
CA GLN A 98 -17.56 20.54 4.25
C GLN A 98 -17.16 20.01 5.63
N THR A 99 -16.14 19.16 5.73
CA THR A 99 -15.71 18.55 7.00
C THR A 99 -14.69 19.39 7.75
N LEU A 100 -14.15 20.46 7.14
CA LEU A 100 -13.30 21.41 7.83
C LEU A 100 -14.02 22.10 9.00
N THR A 101 -15.35 22.24 8.94
CA THR A 101 -16.17 22.81 10.02
C THR A 101 -16.22 21.94 11.28
N GLU A 102 -15.73 20.71 11.23
CA GLU A 102 -15.59 19.86 12.41
C GLU A 102 -14.47 20.37 13.34
N LEU A 103 -13.48 21.08 12.77
CA LEU A 103 -12.40 21.72 13.50
C LEU A 103 -12.95 22.84 14.39
N PRO A 104 -12.48 22.97 15.65
CA PRO A 104 -12.94 24.02 16.55
C PRO A 104 -12.84 25.43 15.96
N ILE A 105 -11.78 25.68 15.20
CA ILE A 105 -11.43 26.96 14.58
C ILE A 105 -12.35 27.37 13.40
N LEU A 106 -13.02 26.41 12.75
CA LEU A 106 -13.92 26.65 11.61
C LEU A 106 -15.37 26.24 11.89
N ARG A 107 -15.68 25.95 13.16
CA ARG A 107 -16.99 25.44 13.55
C ARG A 107 -18.08 26.51 13.36
N GLY A 108 -19.10 26.16 12.56
CA GLY A 108 -20.20 27.06 12.22
C GLY A 108 -19.86 28.09 11.15
N TYR A 109 -18.83 27.82 10.33
CA TYR A 109 -18.54 28.58 9.12
C TYR A 109 -19.27 27.98 7.90
N ASP A 110 -20.12 28.75 7.24
CA ASP A 110 -21.07 28.24 6.24
C ASP A 110 -20.68 28.49 4.78
N ASP A 111 -19.58 29.21 4.53
CA ASP A 111 -19.12 29.55 3.18
C ASP A 111 -18.28 28.42 2.58
N LEU A 112 -18.94 27.57 1.79
CA LEU A 112 -18.33 26.40 1.17
C LEU A 112 -17.24 26.75 0.16
N ASP A 113 -17.38 27.84 -0.60
CA ASP A 113 -16.37 28.22 -1.60
C ASP A 113 -15.05 28.60 -0.95
N ALA A 114 -15.12 29.28 0.20
CA ALA A 114 -13.96 29.56 1.03
C ALA A 114 -13.32 28.31 1.63
N LEU A 115 -14.14 27.37 2.12
CA LEU A 115 -13.65 26.08 2.62
C LEU A 115 -12.98 25.25 1.52
N THR A 116 -13.52 25.25 0.30
CA THR A 116 -12.92 24.56 -0.85
C THR A 116 -11.56 25.15 -1.20
N ARG A 117 -11.45 26.49 -1.24
CA ARG A 117 -10.17 27.17 -1.49
C ARG A 117 -9.12 26.84 -0.42
N LEU A 118 -9.52 26.70 0.83
CA LEU A 118 -8.64 26.31 1.92
C LEU A 118 -8.21 24.83 1.79
N ALA A 119 -9.16 23.94 1.53
CA ALA A 119 -8.94 22.51 1.31
C ALA A 119 -7.94 22.24 0.18
N ASP A 120 -8.05 22.95 -0.95
CA ASP A 120 -7.19 22.81 -2.13
C ASP A 120 -5.73 23.25 -1.92
N ARG A 121 -5.42 23.91 -0.79
CA ARG A 121 -4.07 24.40 -0.49
C ARG A 121 -3.28 23.48 0.45
N PHE A 122 -3.94 22.48 1.02
CA PHE A 122 -3.26 21.45 1.78
C PHE A 122 -2.44 20.54 0.86
N GLN A 123 -1.23 20.20 1.28
CA GLN A 123 -0.33 19.31 0.54
C GLN A 123 0.00 18.07 1.37
N PRO A 124 -0.09 16.86 0.80
CA PRO A 124 0.28 15.63 1.50
C PRO A 124 1.77 15.56 1.78
N ARG A 125 2.10 15.12 2.99
CA ARG A 125 3.46 14.86 3.46
C ARG A 125 3.49 13.53 4.20
N GLU A 126 4.28 12.59 3.68
CA GLU A 126 4.57 11.32 4.34
C GLU A 126 5.52 11.53 5.53
N VAL A 127 5.23 10.85 6.63
CA VAL A 127 6.02 10.89 7.86
C VAL A 127 6.40 9.47 8.26
N ARG A 128 7.69 9.25 8.53
CA ARG A 128 8.20 7.95 8.97
C ARG A 128 8.02 7.78 10.48
N ALA A 129 7.91 6.54 10.94
CA ALA A 129 7.95 6.24 12.37
C ALA A 129 9.25 6.78 12.99
N GLY A 130 9.15 7.42 14.15
CA GLY A 130 10.25 8.08 14.85
C GLY A 130 10.62 9.48 14.32
N GLN A 131 10.07 9.92 13.19
CA GLN A 131 10.34 11.25 12.64
C GLN A 131 9.68 12.34 13.50
N VAL A 132 10.45 13.38 13.83
CA VAL A 132 9.96 14.59 14.49
C VAL A 132 9.36 15.52 13.44
N LEU A 133 8.10 15.93 13.64
CA LEU A 133 7.37 16.81 12.72
C LEU A 133 7.77 18.27 12.93
N PHE A 134 7.93 18.68 14.20
CA PHE A 134 8.45 19.96 14.65
C PHE A 134 8.91 19.87 16.11
N GLU A 135 9.83 20.74 16.50
CA GLU A 135 10.36 20.83 17.86
C GLU A 135 9.81 22.04 18.61
N ALA A 136 9.63 21.89 19.92
CA ALA A 136 9.28 23.01 20.79
C ALA A 136 10.29 24.15 20.65
N GLY A 137 9.79 25.39 20.58
CA GLY A 137 10.58 26.60 20.40
C GLY A 137 10.89 26.97 18.95
N GLN A 138 10.56 26.12 17.97
CA GLN A 138 10.61 26.49 16.56
C GLN A 138 9.40 27.35 16.17
N PRO A 139 9.54 28.29 15.20
CA PRO A 139 8.42 29.07 14.72
C PRO A 139 7.38 28.18 14.01
N VAL A 140 6.10 28.48 14.22
CA VAL A 140 5.00 27.81 13.54
C VAL A 140 4.90 28.36 12.12
N THR A 141 5.47 27.62 11.16
CA THR A 141 5.46 27.99 9.73
C THR A 141 4.36 27.29 8.94
N GLU A 142 3.78 26.22 9.48
CA GLU A 142 2.79 25.37 8.82
C GLU A 142 1.77 24.84 9.83
N THR A 143 0.52 24.64 9.40
CA THR A 143 -0.49 23.86 10.13
C THR A 143 -0.68 22.51 9.48
N TYR A 144 -1.02 21.50 10.27
CA TYR A 144 -1.14 20.11 9.83
C TYR A 144 -2.52 19.55 10.15
N LEU A 145 -3.07 18.76 9.24
CA LEU A 145 -4.17 17.84 9.50
C LEU A 145 -3.66 16.40 9.43
N VAL A 146 -3.93 15.61 10.46
CA VAL A 146 -3.54 14.20 10.47
C VAL A 146 -4.51 13.42 9.59
N VAL A 147 -4.03 12.89 8.47
CA VAL A 147 -4.83 11.99 7.62
C VAL A 147 -4.85 10.60 8.24
N HIS A 148 -3.66 10.09 8.57
CA HIS A 148 -3.52 8.86 9.34
C HIS A 148 -2.20 8.82 10.09
N GLY A 149 -2.17 8.06 11.17
CA GLY A 149 -0.97 7.76 11.94
C GLY A 149 -1.09 8.26 13.37
N ARG A 150 -0.20 7.76 14.24
CA ARG A 150 -0.16 8.12 15.65
C ARG A 150 1.00 9.05 15.92
N PHE A 151 0.71 10.24 16.42
CA PHE A 151 1.69 11.26 16.72
C PHE A 151 1.63 11.59 18.20
N THR A 152 2.77 11.70 18.87
CA THR A 152 2.83 12.00 20.31
C THR A 152 3.44 13.38 20.51
N ARG A 153 2.78 14.20 21.34
CA ARG A 153 3.26 15.50 21.80
C ARG A 153 4.15 15.30 23.03
N TYR A 154 5.35 15.84 22.97
CA TYR A 154 6.35 15.81 24.04
C TYR A 154 6.65 17.23 24.51
N ALA A 155 6.76 17.41 25.82
CA ALA A 155 7.29 18.62 26.43
C ALA A 155 8.56 18.30 27.23
N ALA A 156 9.42 19.31 27.41
CA ALA A 156 10.55 19.19 28.31
C ALA A 156 10.05 19.13 29.77
N GLY A 157 10.24 18.00 30.43
CA GLY A 157 9.94 17.82 31.84
C GLY A 157 10.89 18.63 32.74
N LYS A 158 10.49 18.81 34.00
CA LYS A 158 11.23 19.63 34.99
C LYS A 158 12.67 19.19 35.25
N TYR A 159 13.02 17.96 34.89
CA TYR A 159 14.35 17.37 35.09
C TYR A 159 15.04 16.96 33.78
N GLY A 160 14.57 17.46 32.63
CA GLY A 160 15.19 17.20 31.32
C GLY A 160 14.76 15.90 30.64
N GLU A 161 13.79 15.18 31.21
CA GLU A 161 13.13 14.02 30.61
C GLU A 161 11.98 14.45 29.67
N GLU A 162 11.72 13.69 28.60
CA GLU A 162 10.59 13.93 27.70
C GLU A 162 9.28 13.51 28.38
N GLU A 163 8.37 14.46 28.64
CA GLU A 163 7.05 14.19 29.20
C GLU A 163 6.01 14.14 28.08
N VAL A 164 5.24 13.05 28.02
CA VAL A 164 4.15 12.90 27.03
C VAL A 164 2.96 13.76 27.46
N VAL A 165 2.66 14.78 26.66
CA VAL A 165 1.56 15.74 26.90
C VAL A 165 0.25 15.23 26.32
N GLY A 166 0.31 14.50 25.20
CA GLY A 166 -0.88 13.98 24.54
C GLY A 166 -0.56 13.21 23.26
N VAL A 167 -1.57 12.56 22.70
CA VAL A 167 -1.50 11.84 21.42
C VAL A 167 -2.44 12.52 20.45
N VAL A 168 -1.95 12.77 19.23
CA VAL A 168 -2.70 13.31 18.10
C VAL A 168 -2.94 12.18 17.10
N THR A 169 -4.19 12.03 16.67
CA THR A 169 -4.64 10.94 15.79
C THR A 169 -5.48 11.43 14.62
N ASP A 170 -5.88 10.52 13.74
CA ASP A 170 -6.59 10.77 12.49
C ASP A 170 -7.75 11.76 12.61
N GLY A 171 -7.74 12.77 11.75
CA GLY A 171 -8.73 13.84 11.64
C GLY A 171 -8.51 15.02 12.59
N GLU A 172 -7.44 15.00 13.40
CA GLU A 172 -7.08 16.11 14.30
C GLU A 172 -6.10 17.09 13.65
N GLN A 173 -6.09 18.32 14.15
CA GLN A 173 -5.26 19.42 13.66
C GLN A 173 -4.09 19.72 14.61
N MET A 174 -3.00 20.23 14.05
CA MET A 174 -1.88 20.82 14.78
C MET A 174 -1.51 22.19 14.19
N GLY A 175 -1.21 23.17 15.05
CA GLY A 175 -0.81 24.52 14.64
C GLY A 175 -1.92 25.56 14.65
N ASP A 176 -3.13 25.20 15.07
CA ASP A 176 -4.20 26.14 15.40
C ASP A 176 -3.81 27.10 16.55
N GLU A 177 -2.93 26.64 17.45
CA GLU A 177 -2.31 27.43 18.52
C GLU A 177 -1.57 28.69 18.02
N ALA A 178 -1.17 28.73 16.74
CA ALA A 178 -0.52 29.89 16.13
C ALA A 178 -1.50 31.04 15.80
N LEU A 179 -2.80 30.77 15.73
CA LEU A 179 -3.78 31.74 15.25
C LEU A 179 -3.84 32.97 16.17
N GLY A 180 -3.68 34.17 15.59
CA GLY A 180 -3.80 35.43 16.31
C GLY A 180 -2.60 35.79 17.20
N GLN A 181 -1.48 35.07 17.07
CA GLN A 181 -0.21 35.40 17.72
C GLN A 181 0.75 36.08 16.73
N THR A 182 1.60 36.97 17.25
CA THR A 182 2.71 37.56 16.48
C THR A 182 3.97 36.74 16.74
N ASP A 183 4.48 36.05 15.71
CA ASP A 183 5.62 35.10 15.79
C ASP A 183 5.36 33.88 16.71
N PRO A 184 4.35 33.04 16.38
CA PRO A 184 4.01 31.86 17.17
C PRO A 184 5.15 30.84 17.19
N LEU A 185 5.46 30.30 18.36
CA LEU A 185 6.40 29.19 18.55
C LEU A 185 5.64 27.92 18.96
N TRP A 186 6.10 26.77 18.48
CA TRP A 186 5.61 25.47 18.94
C TRP A 186 5.87 25.31 20.44
N LEU A 187 4.83 25.02 21.23
CA LEU A 187 4.98 24.84 22.68
C LEU A 187 5.46 23.42 23.06
N THR A 188 5.22 22.46 22.17
CA THR A 188 5.55 21.04 22.36
C THR A 188 6.17 20.49 21.09
N SER A 189 7.08 19.53 21.22
CA SER A 189 7.58 18.76 20.08
C SER A 189 6.59 17.67 19.70
N VAL A 190 6.48 17.34 18.41
CA VAL A 190 5.64 16.23 17.95
C VAL A 190 6.50 15.21 17.21
N ARG A 191 6.39 13.94 17.60
CA ARG A 191 7.06 12.82 16.93
C ARG A 191 6.05 11.75 16.53
N ALA A 192 6.21 11.20 15.34
CA ALA A 192 5.40 10.10 14.84
C ALA A 192 5.80 8.79 15.54
N GLU A 193 4.85 8.10 16.17
CA GLU A 193 5.07 6.76 16.74
C GLU A 193 4.91 5.68 15.67
N THR A 194 4.03 5.89 14.70
CA THR A 194 3.84 5.03 13.52
C THR A 194 4.17 5.81 12.25
N ALA A 195 4.37 5.11 11.12
CA ALA A 195 4.29 5.78 9.83
C ALA A 195 2.90 6.44 9.67
N GLY A 196 2.84 7.56 8.97
CA GLY A 196 1.61 8.32 8.82
C GLY A 196 1.68 9.32 7.67
N VAL A 197 0.53 9.92 7.34
CA VAL A 197 0.43 11.01 6.37
C VAL A 197 -0.28 12.18 7.04
N VAL A 198 0.31 13.36 6.87
CA VAL A 198 -0.28 14.63 7.27
C VAL A 198 -0.51 15.50 6.04
N LEU A 199 -1.56 16.30 6.06
CA LEU A 199 -1.74 17.39 5.11
C LEU A 199 -1.18 18.66 5.73
N ALA A 200 -0.16 19.25 5.12
CA ALA A 200 0.48 20.47 5.56
C ALA A 200 -0.07 21.68 4.77
N LEU A 201 -0.35 22.78 5.47
CA LEU A 201 -0.70 24.07 4.89
C LEU A 201 0.28 25.13 5.41
N PRO A 202 1.09 25.75 4.54
CA PRO A 202 1.97 26.84 4.94
C PRO A 202 1.18 28.03 5.48
N TRP A 203 1.64 28.61 6.58
CA TRP A 203 0.97 29.71 7.26
C TRP A 203 0.78 30.93 6.36
N ALA A 204 1.80 31.27 5.57
CA ALA A 204 1.74 32.36 4.59
C ALA A 204 0.63 32.17 3.54
N VAL A 205 0.33 30.91 3.17
CA VAL A 205 -0.75 30.58 2.22
C VAL A 205 -2.11 30.69 2.91
N ALA A 206 -2.20 30.28 4.18
CA ALA A 206 -3.40 30.47 4.98
C ALA A 206 -3.73 31.97 5.14
N GLU A 207 -2.72 32.80 5.43
CA GLU A 207 -2.84 34.27 5.52
C GLU A 207 -3.30 34.89 4.19
N GLU A 208 -2.72 34.47 3.07
CA GLU A 208 -3.16 34.92 1.74
C GLU A 208 -4.64 34.62 1.47
N ILE A 209 -5.15 33.46 1.93
CA ILE A 209 -6.57 33.10 1.78
C ILE A 209 -7.43 33.94 2.72
N MET A 210 -7.02 34.15 3.97
CA MET A 210 -7.73 35.01 4.93
C MET A 210 -7.85 36.44 4.41
N ASP A 211 -6.81 36.99 3.79
CA ASP A 211 -6.83 38.32 3.21
C ASP A 211 -7.74 38.42 1.98
N ARG A 212 -7.80 37.35 1.17
CA ARG A 212 -8.64 37.29 -0.03
C ARG A 212 -10.11 36.98 0.28
N VAL A 213 -10.40 36.38 1.42
CA VAL A 213 -11.74 35.95 1.84
C VAL A 213 -12.09 36.60 3.18
N PRO A 214 -12.63 37.84 3.16
CA PRO A 214 -12.92 38.58 4.38
C PRO A 214 -13.87 37.87 5.36
N SER A 215 -14.79 37.02 4.86
CA SER A 215 -15.68 36.19 5.68
C SER A 215 -14.90 35.21 6.56
N LEU A 216 -13.89 34.55 5.99
CA LEU A 216 -13.03 33.61 6.70
C LEU A 216 -12.16 34.34 7.74
N GLY A 217 -11.52 35.44 7.35
CA GLY A 217 -10.71 36.26 8.26
C GLY A 217 -11.52 36.78 9.45
N ALA A 218 -12.74 37.27 9.22
CA ALA A 218 -13.63 37.73 10.29
C ALA A 218 -14.07 36.60 11.22
N HIS A 219 -14.35 35.41 10.69
CA HIS A 219 -14.71 34.24 11.50
C HIS A 219 -13.55 33.81 12.41
N LEU A 220 -12.34 33.74 11.87
CA LEU A 220 -11.14 33.37 12.62
C LEU A 220 -10.79 34.42 13.67
N GLN A 221 -10.90 35.71 13.36
CA GLN A 221 -10.71 36.77 14.35
C GLN A 221 -11.73 36.67 15.49
N ALA A 222 -13.00 36.42 15.18
CA ALA A 222 -14.03 36.21 16.20
C ALA A 222 -13.75 34.98 17.08
N TYR A 223 -13.12 33.94 16.52
CA TYR A 223 -12.66 32.78 17.28
C TYR A 223 -11.53 33.14 18.25
N VAL A 224 -10.50 33.88 17.79
CA VAL A 224 -9.40 34.39 18.62
C VAL A 224 -9.92 35.29 19.75
N ASP A 225 -10.83 36.21 19.43
CA ASP A 225 -11.39 37.14 20.41
C ASP A 225 -12.19 36.40 21.50
N ARG A 226 -12.90 35.32 21.13
CA ARG A 226 -13.60 34.46 22.09
C ARG A 226 -12.64 33.70 23.01
N GLN A 227 -11.49 33.25 22.50
CA GLN A 227 -10.47 32.59 23.31
C GLN A 227 -9.74 33.54 24.27
N ARG A 228 -9.73 34.84 23.97
CA ARG A 228 -9.13 35.89 24.84
C ARG A 228 -10.02 36.33 26.00
N LEU A 229 -11.29 35.91 26.05
CA LEU A 229 -12.18 36.21 27.17
C LEU A 229 -11.73 35.44 28.42
N PRO A 230 -11.70 36.07 29.61
CA PRO A 230 -11.31 35.40 30.83
C PRO A 230 -12.31 34.27 31.15
N MET A 231 -11.84 33.04 31.01
CA MET A 231 -12.56 31.84 31.44
C MET A 231 -12.52 31.74 32.97
N ASN A 232 -13.59 31.20 33.57
CA ASN A 232 -13.64 30.96 35.01
C ASN A 232 -12.61 29.87 35.42
N ARG A 233 -12.43 29.65 36.74
CA ARG A 233 -11.43 28.74 37.34
C ARG A 233 -11.55 27.25 36.92
N LYS A 234 -12.53 26.91 36.06
CA LYS A 234 -12.79 25.59 35.48
C LYS A 234 -12.81 25.58 33.93
N GLY A 235 -12.48 26.69 33.25
CA GLY A 235 -12.34 26.74 31.79
C GLY A 235 -13.65 26.77 31.01
N GLU A 236 -14.78 27.16 31.61
CA GLU A 236 -16.08 27.21 30.93
C GLU A 236 -16.42 28.63 30.47
N ALA A 237 -16.88 28.77 29.22
CA ALA A 237 -17.51 29.98 28.72
C ALA A 237 -18.98 30.01 29.19
N GLU A 238 -19.44 31.13 29.75
CA GLU A 238 -20.81 31.29 30.22
C GLU A 238 -21.78 31.39 29.02
N VAL A 239 -22.60 30.35 28.82
CA VAL A 239 -23.65 30.30 27.80
C VAL A 239 -25.02 30.38 28.49
N PRO A 240 -25.93 31.28 28.10
CA PRO A 240 -27.30 31.23 28.58
C PRO A 240 -28.01 30.01 27.98
N VAL A 241 -28.43 29.09 28.86
CA VAL A 241 -29.20 27.91 28.50
C VAL A 241 -30.67 28.29 28.36
N GLN A 242 -31.22 28.19 27.15
CA GLN A 242 -32.67 28.03 26.95
C GLN A 242 -32.99 26.55 26.84
N ALA A 243 -33.81 26.07 27.79
CA ALA A 243 -34.43 24.75 27.74
C ALA A 243 -35.85 24.89 27.20
N GLY A 244 -36.14 24.20 26.09
CA GLY A 244 -37.49 24.10 25.54
C GLY A 244 -37.48 23.43 24.18
N HIS A 245 -37.68 22.12 24.13
CA HIS A 245 -38.08 21.44 22.90
C HIS A 245 -39.43 20.78 23.14
N THR A 246 -40.47 21.41 22.58
CA THR A 246 -41.73 20.77 22.19
C THR A 246 -41.84 20.86 20.67
N GLY A 247 -41.80 19.72 19.99
CA GLY A 247 -42.03 19.62 18.54
C GLY A 247 -41.53 18.31 17.94
N GLU A 248 -42.33 17.72 17.05
CA GLU A 248 -41.94 16.60 16.20
C GLU A 248 -40.94 17.11 15.14
N PRO A 249 -39.68 16.65 15.12
CA PRO A 249 -38.73 17.07 14.12
C PRO A 249 -39.20 16.61 12.74
N THR A 250 -39.33 17.55 11.81
CA THR A 250 -39.49 17.23 10.40
C THR A 250 -38.20 16.52 9.95
N LEU A 251 -38.28 15.21 9.74
CA LEU A 251 -37.19 14.47 9.12
C LEU A 251 -36.92 15.11 7.77
N LYS A 252 -35.74 15.74 7.62
CA LYS A 252 -35.28 16.22 6.32
C LYS A 252 -35.27 15.02 5.38
N GLY A 253 -36.12 15.04 4.35
CA GLY A 253 -36.09 14.04 3.29
C GLY A 253 -34.71 14.07 2.62
N GLY A 254 -33.86 13.11 2.96
CA GLY A 254 -32.57 12.94 2.32
C GLY A 254 -32.75 12.21 1.00
N PHE A 255 -32.45 12.87 -0.11
CA PHE A 255 -32.13 12.14 -1.33
C PHE A 255 -30.72 11.57 -1.21
N VAL A 256 -30.45 10.46 -1.90
CA VAL A 256 -29.12 9.86 -1.96
C VAL A 256 -28.34 10.60 -3.03
N ASP A 257 -27.38 11.44 -2.63
CA ASP A 257 -26.52 12.15 -3.57
C ASP A 257 -25.36 11.26 -4.05
N TYR A 258 -24.92 11.49 -5.28
CA TYR A 258 -23.78 10.78 -5.88
C TYR A 258 -22.50 11.59 -5.70
N GLU A 259 -21.37 10.90 -5.62
CA GLU A 259 -20.06 11.54 -5.70
C GLU A 259 -19.91 12.25 -7.06
N LEU A 260 -19.63 13.56 -7.02
CA LEU A 260 -19.62 14.41 -8.22
C LEU A 260 -18.32 14.26 -9.04
N ALA A 261 -17.26 13.74 -8.43
CA ALA A 261 -15.97 13.47 -9.06
C ALA A 261 -15.52 12.01 -8.80
N PRO A 262 -16.24 11.01 -9.35
CA PRO A 262 -15.94 9.61 -9.10
C PRO A 262 -14.62 9.20 -9.75
N ARG A 263 -13.91 8.30 -9.07
CA ARG A 263 -12.61 7.82 -9.51
C ARG A 263 -12.70 6.93 -10.75
N GLU A 264 -11.85 7.23 -11.73
CA GLU A 264 -11.66 6.42 -12.94
C GLU A 264 -10.31 5.67 -12.84
N TYR A 265 -10.33 4.37 -13.10
CA TYR A 265 -9.17 3.49 -13.11
C TYR A 265 -8.79 3.18 -14.55
N GLU A 266 -7.70 3.77 -15.03
CA GLU A 266 -7.12 3.39 -16.31
C GLU A 266 -6.36 2.06 -16.19
N LEU A 267 -6.34 1.27 -17.27
CA LEU A 267 -5.52 0.06 -17.33
C LEU A 267 -4.04 0.44 -17.44
N SER A 268 -3.25 -0.01 -16.47
CA SER A 268 -1.80 0.06 -16.54
C SER A 268 -1.26 -1.06 -17.44
N LEU A 269 -0.01 -0.93 -17.88
CA LEU A 269 0.65 -1.91 -18.76
C LEU A 269 2.02 -2.34 -18.25
N THR A 270 2.34 -3.61 -18.48
CA THR A 270 3.70 -4.13 -18.36
C THR A 270 4.08 -4.80 -19.66
N GLN A 271 5.25 -4.45 -20.21
CA GLN A 271 5.70 -4.95 -21.50
C GLN A 271 7.17 -5.32 -21.50
N THR A 272 7.50 -6.38 -22.25
CA THR A 272 8.87 -6.85 -22.48
C THR A 272 9.02 -7.30 -23.92
N VAL A 273 10.22 -7.08 -24.49
CA VAL A 273 10.56 -7.60 -25.82
C VAL A 273 11.35 -8.90 -25.66
N LEU A 274 10.76 -10.01 -26.08
CA LEU A 274 11.45 -11.29 -26.22
C LEU A 274 12.23 -11.32 -27.53
N ARG A 275 13.50 -11.72 -27.46
CA ARG A 275 14.39 -11.86 -28.63
C ARG A 275 14.89 -13.28 -28.76
N VAL A 276 14.71 -13.89 -29.93
CA VAL A 276 15.17 -15.25 -30.24
C VAL A 276 15.89 -15.23 -31.58
N HIS A 277 17.11 -15.74 -31.63
CA HIS A 277 17.83 -15.88 -32.90
C HIS A 277 17.15 -16.94 -33.78
N SER A 278 16.91 -16.65 -35.07
CA SER A 278 16.21 -17.56 -36.00
C SER A 278 16.82 -18.95 -36.05
N ARG A 279 18.14 -19.05 -36.21
CA ARG A 279 18.90 -20.31 -36.13
C ARG A 279 18.56 -21.16 -34.91
N VAL A 280 18.32 -20.54 -33.75
CA VAL A 280 17.96 -21.26 -32.52
C VAL A 280 16.53 -21.78 -32.59
N ALA A 281 15.62 -20.93 -33.06
CA ALA A 281 14.23 -21.29 -33.32
C ALA A 281 14.07 -22.30 -34.48
N ASP A 282 15.06 -22.50 -35.34
CA ASP A 282 14.98 -23.45 -36.46
C ASP A 282 15.64 -24.80 -36.14
N LEU A 283 16.83 -24.78 -35.51
CA LEU A 283 17.68 -25.96 -35.37
C LEU A 283 17.59 -26.65 -34.00
N TYR A 284 17.15 -25.94 -32.94
CA TYR A 284 17.26 -26.43 -31.56
C TYR A 284 15.90 -26.69 -30.89
N ASN A 285 14.89 -27.14 -31.63
CA ASN A 285 13.51 -27.35 -31.13
C ASN A 285 13.19 -28.76 -30.61
N HIS A 286 14.12 -29.71 -30.67
CA HIS A 286 13.88 -31.06 -30.16
C HIS A 286 14.75 -31.36 -28.93
N PRO A 287 14.16 -31.84 -27.82
CA PRO A 287 12.74 -32.23 -27.66
C PRO A 287 11.77 -31.06 -27.38
N MET A 288 12.26 -29.83 -27.18
CA MET A 288 11.45 -28.67 -26.75
C MET A 288 11.67 -27.46 -27.67
N ASP A 289 10.57 -26.83 -28.06
CA ASP A 289 10.57 -25.59 -28.82
C ASP A 289 11.14 -24.44 -27.99
N GLN A 290 12.25 -23.85 -28.45
CA GLN A 290 12.96 -22.81 -27.71
C GLN A 290 12.13 -21.52 -27.62
N THR A 291 11.41 -21.17 -28.67
CA THR A 291 10.60 -19.96 -28.72
C THR A 291 9.44 -20.07 -27.75
N GLN A 292 8.74 -21.21 -27.73
CA GLN A 292 7.64 -21.44 -26.79
C GLN A 292 8.11 -21.42 -25.33
N GLN A 293 9.26 -22.03 -25.03
CA GLN A 293 9.77 -22.04 -23.66
C GLN A 293 10.25 -20.65 -23.20
N GLN A 294 10.91 -19.89 -24.07
CA GLN A 294 11.30 -18.50 -23.78
C GLN A 294 10.08 -17.59 -23.61
N LEU A 295 9.06 -17.77 -24.43
CA LEU A 295 7.79 -17.05 -24.30
C LEU A 295 7.09 -17.39 -22.98
N ARG A 296 7.03 -18.68 -22.61
CA ARG A 296 6.46 -19.12 -21.33
C ARG A 296 7.16 -18.45 -20.14
N LEU A 297 8.49 -18.46 -20.11
CA LEU A 297 9.27 -17.81 -19.04
C LEU A 297 9.04 -16.29 -19.00
N THR A 298 8.98 -15.64 -20.17
CA THR A 298 8.72 -14.19 -20.27
C THR A 298 7.33 -13.84 -19.72
N ILE A 299 6.32 -14.67 -20.03
CA ILE A 299 4.97 -14.51 -19.51
C ILE A 299 4.95 -14.68 -17.99
N GLU A 300 5.66 -15.68 -17.46
CA GLU A 300 5.79 -15.87 -16.02
C GLU A 300 6.36 -14.63 -15.32
N GLU A 301 7.44 -14.04 -15.85
CA GLU A 301 8.01 -12.79 -15.33
C GLU A 301 7.03 -11.61 -15.40
N ILE A 302 6.29 -11.46 -16.50
CA ILE A 302 5.26 -10.40 -16.61
C ILE A 302 4.16 -10.59 -15.56
N ARG A 303 3.75 -11.83 -15.28
CA ARG A 303 2.75 -12.12 -14.25
C ARG A 303 3.30 -11.91 -12.84
N GLU A 304 4.57 -12.21 -12.59
CA GLU A 304 5.23 -11.89 -11.32
C GLU A 304 5.31 -10.36 -11.10
N ARG A 305 5.61 -9.60 -12.15
CA ARG A 305 5.57 -8.13 -12.09
C ARG A 305 4.15 -7.61 -11.90
N GLN A 306 3.17 -8.20 -12.58
CA GLN A 306 1.76 -7.86 -12.41
C GLN A 306 1.30 -8.01 -10.96
N GLU A 307 1.61 -9.13 -10.30
CA GLU A 307 1.25 -9.31 -8.89
C GLU A 307 1.94 -8.26 -8.00
N TRP A 308 3.20 -7.90 -8.30
CA TRP A 308 3.90 -6.86 -7.58
C TRP A 308 3.23 -5.49 -7.73
N GLU A 309 2.83 -5.10 -8.93
CA GLU A 309 2.13 -3.83 -9.18
C GLU A 309 0.76 -3.80 -8.50
N MET A 310 0.00 -4.89 -8.54
CA MET A 310 -1.31 -4.96 -7.86
C MET A 310 -1.22 -4.79 -6.33
N VAL A 311 -0.06 -5.10 -5.74
CA VAL A 311 0.20 -4.88 -4.31
C VAL A 311 0.80 -3.50 -4.04
N ASN A 312 1.81 -3.09 -4.82
CA ASN A 312 2.71 -1.99 -4.49
C ASN A 312 2.55 -0.73 -5.33
N ASN A 313 1.79 -0.76 -6.44
CA ASN A 313 1.61 0.42 -7.28
C ASN A 313 0.95 1.56 -6.46
N ARG A 314 1.44 2.79 -6.59
CA ARG A 314 0.91 3.95 -5.84
C ARG A 314 -0.45 4.40 -6.37
N GLU A 315 -0.70 4.24 -7.67
CA GLU A 315 -1.95 4.63 -8.30
C GLU A 315 -3.05 3.66 -7.96
N PHE A 316 -2.89 2.34 -8.15
CA PHE A 316 -4.00 1.37 -7.95
C PHE A 316 -3.69 0.22 -6.99
N GLY A 317 -2.44 0.07 -6.54
CA GLY A 317 -2.01 -1.05 -5.71
C GLY A 317 -2.62 -1.04 -4.31
N LEU A 318 -2.84 -2.22 -3.75
CA LEU A 318 -3.53 -2.42 -2.46
C LEU A 318 -2.89 -1.64 -1.31
N LEU A 319 -1.57 -1.68 -1.15
CA LEU A 319 -0.89 -1.08 -0.01
C LEU A 319 -1.02 0.45 0.04
N HIS A 320 -1.29 1.10 -1.09
CA HIS A 320 -1.40 2.55 -1.18
C HIS A 320 -2.86 3.02 -1.27
N ASN A 321 -3.77 2.18 -1.75
CA ASN A 321 -5.15 2.55 -2.06
C ASN A 321 -6.19 2.09 -1.04
N VAL A 322 -5.80 1.31 -0.03
CA VAL A 322 -6.69 1.04 1.11
C VAL A 322 -6.91 2.32 1.90
N ASP A 323 -8.19 2.61 2.12
CA ASP A 323 -8.69 3.73 2.92
C ASP A 323 -8.02 3.77 4.29
N TYR A 324 -7.63 4.96 4.73
CA TYR A 324 -6.92 5.14 6.00
C TYR A 324 -7.72 4.67 7.22
N GLY A 325 -9.04 4.83 7.21
CA GLY A 325 -9.90 4.29 8.26
C GLY A 325 -10.06 2.77 8.22
N GLN A 326 -9.42 2.09 7.26
CA GLN A 326 -9.33 0.64 7.15
C GLN A 326 -7.90 0.12 7.38
N ARG A 327 -7.03 0.96 7.94
CA ARG A 327 -5.68 0.60 8.39
C ARG A 327 -5.65 0.57 9.91
N ILE A 328 -5.11 -0.51 10.46
CA ILE A 328 -4.89 -0.68 11.89
C ILE A 328 -3.43 -1.07 12.11
N SER A 329 -2.88 -0.74 13.27
CA SER A 329 -1.52 -1.15 13.64
C SER A 329 -1.59 -2.24 14.70
N SER A 330 -0.66 -3.19 14.67
CA SER A 330 -0.59 -4.23 15.71
C SER A 330 -0.43 -3.62 17.11
N PHE A 331 -1.15 -4.17 18.10
CA PHE A 331 -1.14 -3.62 19.46
C PHE A 331 0.19 -3.84 20.20
N THR A 332 0.82 -5.01 19.97
CA THR A 332 2.06 -5.42 20.68
C THR A 332 3.30 -5.47 19.79
N GLY A 333 3.17 -5.13 18.51
CA GLY A 333 4.19 -5.29 17.48
C GLY A 333 4.00 -6.55 16.62
N PRO A 334 4.16 -7.78 17.16
CA PRO A 334 3.86 -8.99 16.40
C PRO A 334 2.36 -9.16 16.13
N PRO A 335 1.96 -9.86 15.05
CA PRO A 335 0.55 -10.05 14.71
C PRO A 335 -0.07 -11.09 15.64
N THR A 336 -0.97 -10.66 16.52
CA THR A 336 -1.67 -11.53 17.46
C THR A 336 -3.00 -12.03 16.89
N PRO A 337 -3.58 -13.10 17.46
CA PRO A 337 -4.96 -13.52 17.20
C PRO A 337 -5.98 -12.39 17.29
N ASP A 338 -5.81 -11.48 18.25
CA ASP A 338 -6.72 -10.36 18.47
C ASP A 338 -6.59 -9.32 17.35
N ASP A 339 -5.36 -8.99 16.92
CA ASP A 339 -5.13 -8.09 15.76
C ASP A 339 -5.75 -8.67 14.47
N MET A 340 -5.68 -10.00 14.30
CA MET A 340 -6.28 -10.69 13.15
C MET A 340 -7.82 -10.72 13.22
N ASP A 341 -8.39 -10.92 14.41
CA ASP A 341 -9.84 -10.84 14.62
C ASP A 341 -10.34 -9.40 14.39
N GLU A 342 -9.59 -8.38 14.83
CA GLU A 342 -9.87 -6.98 14.54
C GLU A 342 -9.88 -6.74 13.03
N LEU A 343 -8.80 -7.11 12.33
CA LEU A 343 -8.67 -6.95 10.87
C LEU A 343 -9.83 -7.60 10.09
N ILE A 344 -10.27 -8.79 10.51
CA ILE A 344 -11.42 -9.48 9.88
C ILE A 344 -12.72 -8.77 10.21
N SER A 345 -12.89 -8.30 11.46
CA SER A 345 -14.14 -7.68 11.94
C SER A 345 -14.43 -6.31 11.36
N MET A 346 -13.41 -5.59 10.88
CA MET A 346 -13.55 -4.28 10.23
C MET A 346 -14.48 -4.30 9.02
N ARG A 347 -14.76 -5.49 8.48
CA ARG A 347 -15.53 -5.68 7.26
C ARG A 347 -16.37 -6.94 7.26
N ARG A 348 -17.48 -6.88 6.54
CA ARG A 348 -18.28 -8.07 6.27
C ARG A 348 -17.65 -8.92 5.16
N LYS A 349 -17.92 -10.23 5.20
CA LYS A 349 -17.59 -11.19 4.12
C LYS A 349 -16.12 -11.14 3.68
N THR A 350 -15.18 -11.09 4.62
CA THR A 350 -13.76 -11.27 4.30
C THR A 350 -13.56 -12.66 3.70
N LYS A 351 -12.96 -12.72 2.50
CA LYS A 351 -12.75 -13.98 1.76
C LYS A 351 -11.29 -14.36 1.64
N VAL A 352 -10.39 -13.37 1.72
CA VAL A 352 -8.98 -13.53 1.43
C VAL A 352 -8.17 -12.75 2.45
N ILE A 353 -7.14 -13.36 3.02
CA ILE A 353 -6.07 -12.69 3.74
C ILE A 353 -4.78 -12.90 2.96
N LEU A 354 -3.99 -11.86 2.76
CA LEU A 354 -2.68 -11.89 2.11
C LEU A 354 -1.64 -11.43 3.11
N ALA A 355 -0.58 -12.20 3.26
CA ALA A 355 0.51 -11.85 4.14
C ALA A 355 1.83 -12.34 3.57
N HIS A 356 2.91 -11.63 3.88
CA HIS A 356 4.25 -12.13 3.60
C HIS A 356 4.46 -13.47 4.34
N PRO A 357 5.10 -14.50 3.75
CA PRO A 357 5.31 -15.79 4.42
C PRO A 357 5.91 -15.70 5.83
N LYS A 358 6.84 -14.76 6.04
CA LYS A 358 7.41 -14.46 7.36
C LYS A 358 6.38 -13.88 8.35
N ALA A 359 5.42 -13.07 7.89
CA ALA A 359 4.32 -12.56 8.72
C ALA A 359 3.35 -13.67 9.12
N ILE A 360 3.05 -14.59 8.19
CA ILE A 360 2.25 -15.79 8.48
C ILE A 360 2.94 -16.63 9.57
N ALA A 361 4.25 -16.84 9.45
CA ALA A 361 5.02 -17.55 10.47
C ALA A 361 5.03 -16.81 11.82
N ALA A 362 5.14 -15.48 11.81
CA ALA A 362 5.07 -14.66 13.03
C ALA A 362 3.71 -14.79 13.73
N PHE A 363 2.62 -14.80 12.95
CA PHE A 363 1.29 -15.04 13.45
C PHE A 363 1.15 -16.42 14.09
N PHE A 364 1.61 -17.49 13.41
CA PHE A 364 1.56 -18.83 13.99
C PHE A 364 2.43 -19.00 15.24
N ARG A 365 3.54 -18.28 15.36
CA ARG A 365 4.28 -18.22 16.64
C ARG A 365 3.43 -17.62 17.76
N GLN A 366 2.62 -16.59 17.47
CA GLN A 366 1.70 -16.01 18.45
C GLN A 366 0.55 -16.94 18.81
N CYS A 367 0.02 -17.71 17.84
CA CYS A 367 -0.98 -18.76 18.08
C CYS A 367 -0.40 -19.87 18.97
N ASN A 368 0.77 -20.41 18.62
CA ASN A 368 1.44 -21.47 19.37
C ASN A 368 1.71 -21.06 20.82
N ARG A 369 2.17 -19.82 21.04
CA ARG A 369 2.38 -19.27 22.39
C ARG A 369 1.10 -19.23 23.23
N ARG A 370 -0.05 -19.11 22.59
CA ARG A 370 -1.39 -19.09 23.21
C ARG A 370 -2.07 -20.47 23.19
N GLY A 371 -1.39 -21.51 22.71
CA GLY A 371 -1.96 -22.86 22.60
C GLY A 371 -3.07 -22.98 21.54
N LEU A 372 -3.09 -22.08 20.55
CA LEU A 372 -4.08 -22.08 19.47
C LEU A 372 -3.53 -22.77 18.23
N VAL A 373 -4.34 -23.64 17.62
CA VAL A 373 -4.03 -24.33 16.36
C VAL A 373 -5.01 -23.87 15.29
N PRO A 374 -4.61 -22.95 14.39
CA PRO A 374 -5.47 -22.49 13.30
C PRO A 374 -5.83 -23.65 12.37
N PRO A 375 -7.09 -23.75 11.91
CA PRO A 375 -7.49 -24.76 10.94
C PRO A 375 -6.89 -24.48 9.55
N SER A 376 -6.85 -25.49 8.68
CA SER A 376 -6.62 -25.31 7.25
C SER A 376 -7.94 -25.35 6.47
N THR A 377 -7.92 -24.80 5.25
CA THR A 377 -9.02 -24.89 4.29
C THR A 377 -8.48 -25.34 2.93
N GLN A 378 -9.30 -26.06 2.17
CA GLN A 378 -8.91 -26.56 0.86
C GLN A 378 -9.31 -25.56 -0.23
N VAL A 379 -8.33 -25.07 -0.99
CA VAL A 379 -8.51 -24.12 -2.09
C VAL A 379 -7.76 -24.66 -3.30
N ASP A 380 -8.46 -24.88 -4.41
CA ASP A 380 -7.87 -25.39 -5.66
C ASP A 380 -7.01 -26.65 -5.48
N GLY A 381 -7.41 -27.54 -4.56
CA GLY A 381 -6.69 -28.78 -4.24
C GLY A 381 -5.52 -28.63 -3.26
N HIS A 382 -5.23 -27.41 -2.80
CA HIS A 382 -4.17 -27.13 -1.82
C HIS A 382 -4.76 -26.90 -0.42
N GLU A 383 -4.10 -27.41 0.62
CA GLU A 383 -4.40 -27.03 2.00
C GLU A 383 -3.70 -25.72 2.34
N ILE A 384 -4.51 -24.70 2.67
CA ILE A 384 -4.04 -23.37 3.00
C ILE A 384 -4.43 -23.07 4.45
N PRO A 385 -3.53 -22.52 5.27
CA PRO A 385 -3.89 -22.11 6.62
C PRO A 385 -5.02 -21.09 6.62
N ALA A 386 -5.91 -21.17 7.60
CA ALA A 386 -7.06 -20.28 7.72
C ALA A 386 -7.20 -19.72 9.13
N TRP A 387 -7.74 -18.52 9.23
CA TRP A 387 -8.14 -17.91 10.49
C TRP A 387 -9.63 -17.56 10.44
N ARG A 388 -10.41 -18.07 11.40
CA ARG A 388 -11.88 -17.92 11.44
C ARG A 388 -12.58 -18.32 10.13
N GLY A 389 -12.05 -19.33 9.43
CA GLY A 389 -12.59 -19.80 8.15
C GLY A 389 -12.14 -18.97 6.93
N VAL A 390 -11.32 -17.94 7.13
CA VAL A 390 -10.75 -17.13 6.04
C VAL A 390 -9.34 -17.62 5.72
N PRO A 391 -9.05 -18.05 4.46
CA PRO A 391 -7.71 -18.48 4.06
C PRO A 391 -6.67 -17.36 4.12
N ILE A 392 -5.48 -17.70 4.61
CA ILE A 392 -4.29 -16.85 4.67
C ILE A 392 -3.33 -17.27 3.56
N TYR A 393 -3.33 -16.51 2.48
CA TYR A 393 -2.50 -16.76 1.32
C TYR A 393 -1.11 -16.10 1.47
N PRO A 394 -0.03 -16.85 1.20
CA PRO A 394 1.31 -16.28 1.15
C PRO A 394 1.46 -15.38 -0.08
N CYS A 395 1.89 -14.14 0.13
CA CYS A 395 2.22 -13.18 -0.91
C CYS A 395 3.59 -12.55 -0.60
N SER A 396 4.63 -12.98 -1.31
CA SER A 396 6.00 -12.46 -1.14
C SER A 396 6.19 -11.04 -1.71
N LYS A 397 5.19 -10.50 -2.40
CA LYS A 397 5.21 -9.14 -2.96
C LYS A 397 4.90 -8.06 -1.92
N ILE A 398 4.39 -8.44 -0.75
CA ILE A 398 4.25 -7.52 0.38
C ILE A 398 5.65 -7.26 0.96
N PRO A 399 6.11 -6.00 1.02
CA PRO A 399 7.47 -5.68 1.41
C PRO A 399 7.69 -5.92 2.90
N ILE A 400 8.94 -6.20 3.24
CA ILE A 400 9.44 -6.16 4.62
C ILE A 400 10.30 -4.90 4.73
N SER A 401 10.02 -4.05 5.69
CA SER A 401 10.80 -2.86 5.98
C SER A 401 12.17 -3.20 6.58
N ASP A 402 13.07 -2.22 6.58
CA ASP A 402 14.37 -2.34 7.24
C ASP A 402 14.23 -2.60 8.76
N ASP A 403 13.14 -2.12 9.36
CA ASP A 403 12.77 -2.36 10.77
C ASP A 403 12.19 -3.76 11.02
N HIS A 404 12.27 -4.67 10.04
CA HIS A 404 11.69 -6.01 10.08
C HIS A 404 10.18 -6.03 10.37
N THR A 405 9.47 -5.01 9.88
CA THR A 405 8.00 -4.96 9.89
C THR A 405 7.43 -5.27 8.51
N SER A 406 6.20 -5.77 8.48
CA SER A 406 5.46 -6.10 7.26
C SER A 406 4.01 -5.63 7.41
N SER A 407 3.22 -5.81 6.35
CA SER A 407 1.76 -5.65 6.39
C SER A 407 1.04 -6.98 6.22
N ILE A 408 -0.21 -7.06 6.70
CA ILE A 408 -1.17 -8.14 6.41
C ILE A 408 -2.42 -7.49 5.84
N ILE A 409 -2.90 -7.98 4.71
CA ILE A 409 -4.04 -7.41 3.98
C ILE A 409 -5.22 -8.37 4.08
N ALA A 410 -6.39 -7.89 4.50
CA ALA A 410 -7.64 -8.62 4.32
C ALA A 410 -8.37 -8.07 3.09
N LEU A 411 -9.13 -8.91 2.36
CA LEU A 411 -9.87 -8.58 1.13
C LEU A 411 -11.28 -9.20 1.10
N ARG A 412 -12.27 -8.39 0.74
CA ARG A 412 -13.61 -8.83 0.31
C ARG A 412 -13.53 -8.74 -1.20
N THR A 413 -13.89 -9.78 -1.93
CA THR A 413 -13.69 -9.82 -3.38
C THR A 413 -15.01 -9.98 -4.13
N GLY A 414 -15.07 -9.40 -5.33
CA GLY A 414 -16.18 -9.53 -6.27
C GLY A 414 -17.08 -8.31 -6.37
N GLU A 415 -17.52 -8.01 -7.60
CA GLU A 415 -18.37 -6.85 -7.90
C GLU A 415 -19.73 -6.92 -7.19
N ALA A 416 -20.38 -8.08 -7.21
CA ALA A 416 -21.67 -8.31 -6.55
C ALA A 416 -21.61 -8.09 -5.03
N ASP A 417 -20.47 -8.35 -4.40
CA ASP A 417 -20.25 -8.12 -2.97
C ASP A 417 -19.65 -6.72 -2.68
N GLN A 418 -19.51 -5.86 -3.70
CA GLN A 418 -18.82 -4.57 -3.59
C GLN A 418 -17.44 -4.76 -2.98
N GLY A 419 -16.69 -5.72 -3.51
CA GLY A 419 -15.35 -6.09 -3.08
C GLY A 419 -14.25 -5.40 -3.87
N VAL A 420 -13.05 -5.95 -3.77
CA VAL A 420 -11.92 -5.71 -4.65
C VAL A 420 -12.05 -6.57 -5.89
N ILE A 421 -11.77 -5.99 -7.05
CA ILE A 421 -11.80 -6.63 -8.36
C ILE A 421 -10.49 -6.34 -9.12
N GLY A 422 -10.04 -7.33 -9.89
CA GLY A 422 -9.01 -7.12 -10.90
C GLY A 422 -9.64 -6.62 -12.20
N LEU A 423 -8.95 -5.73 -12.91
CA LEU A 423 -9.39 -5.19 -14.19
C LEU A 423 -8.43 -5.65 -15.28
N HIS A 424 -8.96 -6.09 -16.41
CA HIS A 424 -8.16 -6.48 -17.58
C HIS A 424 -8.97 -6.23 -18.86
N GLN A 425 -8.31 -6.22 -20.00
CA GLN A 425 -8.99 -6.11 -21.30
C GLN A 425 -8.86 -7.42 -22.07
N THR A 426 -9.99 -8.04 -22.39
CA THR A 426 -10.05 -9.23 -23.25
C THR A 426 -10.41 -8.87 -24.69
N GLY A 427 -10.10 -9.75 -25.64
CA GLY A 427 -10.36 -9.52 -27.06
C GLY A 427 -9.38 -8.55 -27.72
N ILE A 428 -8.19 -8.38 -27.14
CA ILE A 428 -7.13 -7.54 -27.72
C ILE A 428 -6.49 -8.22 -28.94
N PRO A 429 -5.98 -7.47 -29.94
CA PRO A 429 -5.31 -8.07 -31.09
C PRO A 429 -4.09 -8.89 -30.65
N GLU A 430 -4.00 -10.12 -31.19
CA GLU A 430 -2.95 -11.11 -30.89
C GLU A 430 -2.93 -11.55 -29.42
N GLU A 431 -4.12 -11.61 -28.80
CA GLU A 431 -4.30 -12.12 -27.43
C GLU A 431 -3.84 -13.58 -27.31
N PHE A 432 -2.97 -13.81 -26.34
CA PHE A 432 -2.45 -15.14 -25.99
C PHE A 432 -3.16 -15.72 -24.77
N GLN A 433 -3.46 -14.87 -23.78
CA GLN A 433 -4.22 -15.17 -22.57
C GLN A 433 -5.04 -13.93 -22.18
N PRO A 434 -6.10 -14.05 -21.36
CA PRO A 434 -6.89 -12.90 -20.93
C PRO A 434 -6.02 -11.73 -20.43
N GLY A 435 -6.15 -10.58 -21.09
CA GLY A 435 -5.38 -9.36 -20.74
C GLY A 435 -3.90 -9.38 -21.13
N LEU A 436 -3.43 -10.36 -21.93
CA LEU A 436 -2.04 -10.48 -22.38
C LEU A 436 -1.94 -10.82 -23.86
N ASN A 437 -1.20 -10.03 -24.63
CA ASN A 437 -0.92 -10.28 -26.04
C ASN A 437 0.56 -10.46 -26.33
N VAL A 438 0.84 -11.13 -27.44
CA VAL A 438 2.20 -11.41 -27.93
C VAL A 438 2.25 -11.02 -29.40
N ARG A 439 2.96 -9.92 -29.71
CA ARG A 439 3.04 -9.36 -31.05
C ARG A 439 4.37 -9.61 -31.73
N PHE A 440 4.34 -10.13 -32.95
CA PHE A 440 5.56 -10.26 -33.75
C PHE A 440 6.02 -8.89 -34.29
N MET A 441 7.24 -8.48 -33.97
CA MET A 441 7.81 -7.18 -34.36
C MET A 441 8.64 -7.24 -35.65
N GLY A 442 8.97 -8.43 -36.14
CA GLY A 442 9.87 -8.62 -37.28
C GLY A 442 11.19 -9.31 -36.93
N VAL A 443 12.05 -9.43 -37.93
CA VAL A 443 13.40 -9.99 -37.85
C VAL A 443 14.40 -8.92 -38.24
N ASN A 444 15.44 -8.70 -37.43
CA ASN A 444 16.46 -7.70 -37.73
C ASN A 444 17.56 -8.24 -38.68
N GLU A 445 18.49 -7.36 -39.09
CA GLU A 445 19.62 -7.71 -39.96
C GLU A 445 20.55 -8.79 -39.39
N GLN A 446 20.50 -9.03 -38.08
CA GLN A 446 21.26 -10.06 -37.37
C GLN A 446 20.48 -11.37 -37.21
N ALA A 447 19.37 -11.53 -37.95
CA ALA A 447 18.48 -12.70 -37.89
C ALA A 447 17.86 -12.96 -36.50
N VAL A 448 17.66 -11.90 -35.71
CA VAL A 448 16.97 -11.97 -34.40
C VAL A 448 15.49 -11.66 -34.58
N ILE A 449 14.65 -12.63 -34.25
CA ILE A 449 13.19 -12.51 -34.19
C ILE A 449 12.81 -11.80 -32.90
N SER A 450 11.97 -10.77 -32.98
CA SER A 450 11.49 -10.02 -31.81
C SER A 450 9.98 -10.18 -31.62
N TYR A 451 9.55 -10.47 -30.38
CA TYR A 451 8.16 -10.50 -29.96
C TYR A 451 7.94 -9.47 -28.85
N LEU A 452 6.93 -8.62 -28.96
CA LEU A 452 6.48 -7.73 -27.90
C LEU A 452 5.41 -8.45 -27.08
N VAL A 453 5.69 -8.73 -25.80
CA VAL A 453 4.72 -9.31 -24.87
C VAL A 453 4.20 -8.18 -23.99
N THR A 454 2.88 -7.97 -23.96
CA THR A 454 2.26 -6.91 -23.17
C THR A 454 1.08 -7.45 -22.37
N ALA A 455 0.99 -7.06 -21.09
CA ALA A 455 -0.15 -7.31 -20.23
C ALA A 455 -0.81 -6.00 -19.80
N TYR A 456 -2.14 -5.93 -19.91
CA TYR A 456 -2.96 -4.78 -19.51
C TYR A 456 -3.78 -5.15 -18.28
N TYR A 457 -3.62 -4.40 -17.19
CA TYR A 457 -4.30 -4.69 -15.95
C TYR A 457 -4.41 -3.48 -15.03
N SER A 458 -5.35 -3.54 -14.09
CA SER A 458 -5.47 -2.60 -12.97
C SER A 458 -6.22 -3.30 -11.82
N LEU A 459 -6.43 -2.60 -10.71
CA LEU A 459 -7.18 -3.10 -9.55
C LEU A 459 -8.10 -1.98 -9.04
N ALA A 460 -9.35 -2.34 -8.72
CA ALA A 460 -10.31 -1.41 -8.17
C ALA A 460 -10.86 -1.92 -6.82
N ILE A 461 -10.83 -1.04 -5.82
CA ILE A 461 -11.49 -1.23 -4.53
C ILE A 461 -12.84 -0.54 -4.65
N LEU A 462 -13.95 -1.28 -4.71
CA LEU A 462 -15.25 -0.67 -5.04
C LEU A 462 -15.80 0.22 -3.92
N VAL A 463 -15.55 -0.14 -2.67
CA VAL A 463 -15.92 0.65 -1.48
C VAL A 463 -14.83 0.55 -0.41
N PRO A 464 -14.66 1.57 0.46
CA PRO A 464 -13.57 1.60 1.45
C PRO A 464 -13.45 0.34 2.31
N ASP A 465 -14.58 -0.17 2.83
CA ASP A 465 -14.61 -1.37 3.71
C ASP A 465 -14.33 -2.70 2.99
N ALA A 466 -14.01 -2.68 1.69
CA ALA A 466 -13.71 -3.89 0.91
C ALA A 466 -12.27 -4.37 1.05
N ALA A 467 -11.37 -3.54 1.58
CA ALA A 467 -9.93 -3.78 1.72
C ALA A 467 -9.46 -3.23 3.08
N GLY A 468 -8.59 -3.94 3.79
CA GLY A 468 -8.09 -3.50 5.10
C GLY A 468 -6.66 -3.98 5.34
N ILE A 469 -5.86 -3.20 6.08
CA ILE A 469 -4.45 -3.49 6.30
C ILE A 469 -4.13 -3.46 7.80
N LEU A 470 -3.47 -4.51 8.28
CA LEU A 470 -2.74 -4.50 9.54
C LEU A 470 -1.28 -4.12 9.24
N GLU A 471 -0.89 -2.95 9.70
CA GLU A 471 0.41 -2.32 9.49
C GLU A 471 1.36 -2.56 10.67
N ASN A 472 2.65 -2.29 10.43
CA ASN A 472 3.72 -2.36 11.42
C ASN A 472 3.87 -3.74 12.10
N VAL A 473 3.53 -4.81 11.36
CA VAL A 473 3.56 -6.17 11.87
C VAL A 473 5.01 -6.62 12.04
N GLN A 474 5.48 -6.68 13.28
CA GLN A 474 6.82 -7.14 13.61
C GLN A 474 6.95 -8.63 13.36
N LEU A 475 7.92 -8.99 12.52
CA LEU A 475 8.18 -10.39 12.18
C LEU A 475 8.92 -11.13 13.31
N GLY A 476 9.39 -10.40 14.33
CA GLY A 476 10.22 -10.90 15.42
C GLY A 476 11.70 -10.94 15.04
N ARG A 477 12.58 -10.77 16.04
CA ARG A 477 14.02 -11.00 15.86
C ARG A 477 14.23 -12.49 15.61
N THR A 478 15.00 -12.85 14.59
CA THR A 478 15.56 -14.19 14.46
C THR A 478 16.23 -14.50 15.80
N ALA A 479 15.84 -15.58 16.47
CA ALA A 479 16.67 -16.09 17.55
C ALA A 479 17.97 -16.53 16.88
N ASP A 480 19.11 -15.98 17.35
CA ASP A 480 20.44 -16.47 16.99
C ASP A 480 20.58 -17.98 17.26
#